data_AF-A2FM78-F1
#
_entry.id   AF-A2FM78-F1
#
_cell.length_a   1.000
_cell.length_b   1.000
_cell.length_c   1.000
_cell.angle_alpha   90.00
_cell.angle_beta   90.00
_cell.angle_gamma   90.00
#
_symmetry.space_group_name_H-M   'P 1'
#
loop_
_entity.id
_entity.type
_entity.pdbx_description
1 polymer ?
#
loop_
_entity_poly.entity_id
_entity_poly.type
_entity_poly.pdbx_seq_one_letter_code
_entity_poly.pdbx_strand_id
1 'polypeptide(L)'
;MIMDLIPNLSQLSYLKKYKESEFDNILDYKKLNIVIDSTRLDILKILISASYYVLIFLLLKFIWTKTHNDYIFTVVLYTLKFILLDLPFDFVDVVFVTAKYNSDYKTYRKSDFNKLLMTSFGQCALQLISVFADKRVARCTDLNQEETPQENNNTANVTQEDPTEVQNPPQRRCKIPFWLFHVVFSVPSLFILIAIFPKLLMLKGEVFQPISPYDINNSIAKLSEKVGFPYNDILISNSIRDQGIPNAYFTGIIVKKVFVTNSLLSITAIPEATAVIGHELGHYKHNDVIIIFLLQAVYILLYGLVLYIVQKKGLSELGITQVMPVSVIIVVSMNLILPFVTIYRPLFNTIARTTEKNADCFAAQLGLPIAEALTSITKVMHQTFNPSPLYSFVYYNHPPLDERVEHISKCKK
;
A
#
# COMPACT_ATOMS: atom_id res chain seq x y z
N MET A 1 -5.61 -16.45 3.16
CA MET A 1 -6.10 -17.34 2.07
C MET A 1 -7.61 -17.18 1.87
N ILE A 2 -8.48 -17.72 2.73
CA ILE A 2 -9.95 -17.72 2.51
C ILE A 2 -10.52 -16.31 2.26
N MET A 3 -10.12 -15.34 3.08
CA MET A 3 -10.58 -13.95 2.99
C MET A 3 -10.13 -13.21 1.71
N ASP A 4 -9.14 -13.72 0.99
CA ASP A 4 -8.74 -13.20 -0.33
C ASP A 4 -9.32 -14.06 -1.46
N LEU A 5 -9.41 -15.38 -1.25
CA LEU A 5 -9.89 -16.34 -2.25
C LEU A 5 -11.38 -16.17 -2.54
N ILE A 6 -12.23 -16.02 -1.51
CA ILE A 6 -13.69 -15.91 -1.69
C ILE A 6 -14.06 -14.67 -2.52
N PRO A 7 -13.58 -13.44 -2.22
CA PRO A 7 -13.91 -12.28 -3.03
C PRO A 7 -13.40 -12.41 -4.48
N ASN A 8 -12.21 -12.99 -4.70
CA ASN A 8 -11.70 -13.22 -6.05
C ASN A 8 -12.51 -14.26 -6.84
N LEU A 9 -12.96 -15.35 -6.19
CA LEU A 9 -13.87 -16.31 -6.82
C LEU A 9 -15.23 -15.69 -7.13
N SER A 10 -15.77 -14.87 -6.22
CA SER A 10 -16.99 -14.10 -6.44
C SER A 10 -16.84 -13.16 -7.63
N GLN A 11 -15.71 -12.46 -7.73
CA GLN A 11 -15.36 -11.61 -8.87
C GLN A 11 -15.32 -12.39 -10.17
N LEU A 12 -14.59 -13.50 -10.21
CA LEU A 12 -14.47 -14.32 -11.42
C LEU A 12 -15.83 -14.86 -11.88
N SER A 13 -16.67 -15.30 -10.95
CA SER A 13 -18.02 -15.76 -11.25
C SER A 13 -18.91 -14.63 -11.77
N TYR A 14 -18.78 -13.43 -11.20
CA TYR A 14 -19.55 -12.25 -11.59
C TYR A 14 -19.16 -11.76 -12.99
N LEU A 15 -17.85 -11.61 -13.27
CA LEU A 15 -17.35 -11.12 -14.56
C LEU A 15 -17.68 -12.06 -15.72
N LYS A 16 -17.75 -13.37 -15.50
CA LYS A 16 -18.13 -14.35 -16.52
C LYS A 16 -19.59 -14.27 -16.98
N LYS A 17 -20.43 -13.48 -16.30
CA LYS A 17 -21.83 -13.29 -16.70
C LYS A 17 -21.97 -12.34 -17.90
N TYR A 18 -21.02 -11.43 -18.07
CA TYR A 18 -21.00 -10.49 -19.18
C TYR A 18 -20.82 -11.24 -20.50
N LYS A 19 -21.69 -10.97 -21.47
CA LYS A 19 -21.63 -11.56 -22.81
C LYS A 19 -20.91 -10.63 -23.78
N GLU A 20 -20.29 -11.19 -24.81
CA GLU A 20 -19.64 -10.41 -25.87
C GLU A 20 -20.61 -9.42 -26.53
N SER A 21 -21.89 -9.79 -26.66
CA SER A 21 -22.96 -8.94 -27.22
C SER A 21 -23.30 -7.70 -26.39
N GLU A 22 -22.82 -7.60 -25.15
CA GLU A 22 -23.09 -6.47 -24.25
C GLU A 22 -22.06 -5.33 -24.40
N PHE A 23 -21.05 -5.49 -25.27
CA PHE A 23 -19.99 -4.50 -25.47
C PHE A 23 -20.14 -3.78 -26.81
N ASP A 24 -20.16 -2.44 -26.76
CA ASP A 24 -20.27 -1.59 -27.95
C ASP A 24 -18.99 -1.57 -28.80
N ASN A 25 -17.85 -1.94 -28.24
CA ASN A 25 -16.58 -1.98 -28.96
C ASN A 25 -15.64 -3.09 -28.47
N ILE A 26 -14.69 -3.45 -29.32
CA ILE A 26 -13.70 -4.52 -29.05
C ILE A 26 -12.74 -4.18 -27.90
N LEU A 27 -12.51 -2.88 -27.63
CA LEU A 27 -11.59 -2.46 -26.58
C LEU A 27 -12.17 -2.78 -25.19
N ASP A 28 -13.46 -2.54 -24.99
CA ASP A 28 -14.16 -2.85 -23.74
C ASP A 28 -14.17 -4.36 -23.46
N TYR A 29 -14.46 -5.16 -24.50
CA TYR A 29 -14.39 -6.61 -24.40
C TYR A 29 -12.98 -7.12 -24.07
N LYS A 30 -11.92 -6.53 -24.66
CA LYS A 30 -10.54 -6.84 -24.31
C LYS A 30 -10.23 -6.49 -22.85
N LYS A 31 -10.69 -5.34 -22.36
CA LYS A 31 -10.50 -4.93 -20.95
C LYS A 31 -11.16 -5.89 -19.98
N LEU A 32 -12.40 -6.33 -20.24
CA LEU A 32 -13.04 -7.35 -19.42
C LEU A 32 -12.18 -8.62 -19.35
N ASN A 33 -11.70 -9.10 -20.50
CA ASN A 33 -10.89 -10.32 -20.55
C ASN A 33 -9.54 -10.18 -19.84
N ILE A 34 -8.89 -9.02 -19.92
CA ILE A 34 -7.69 -8.71 -19.12
C ILE A 34 -8.01 -8.87 -17.63
N VAL A 35 -9.13 -8.30 -17.16
CA VAL A 35 -9.51 -8.38 -15.74
C VAL A 35 -9.88 -9.82 -15.34
N ILE A 36 -10.54 -10.59 -16.21
CA ILE A 36 -10.84 -12.02 -15.95
C ILE A 36 -9.55 -12.83 -15.81
N ASP A 37 -8.60 -12.66 -16.73
CA ASP A 37 -7.34 -13.40 -16.71
C ASP A 37 -6.44 -12.94 -15.55
N SER A 38 -6.43 -11.65 -15.22
CA SER A 38 -5.77 -11.12 -14.02
C SER A 38 -6.38 -11.70 -12.74
N THR A 39 -7.72 -11.76 -12.63
CA THR A 39 -8.42 -12.35 -11.48
C THR A 39 -8.10 -13.86 -11.34
N ARG A 40 -8.01 -14.59 -12.46
CA ARG A 40 -7.58 -16.01 -12.45
C ARG A 40 -6.15 -16.15 -11.92
N LEU A 41 -5.26 -15.28 -12.38
CA LEU A 41 -3.88 -15.27 -11.93
C LEU A 41 -3.81 -14.95 -10.43
N ASP A 42 -4.59 -13.99 -9.93
CA ASP A 42 -4.65 -13.65 -8.50
C ASP A 42 -5.16 -14.82 -7.65
N ILE A 43 -6.16 -15.57 -8.12
CA ILE A 43 -6.60 -16.81 -7.45
C ILE A 43 -5.45 -17.81 -7.37
N LEU A 44 -4.72 -18.02 -8.46
CA LEU A 44 -3.57 -18.92 -8.48
C LEU A 44 -2.45 -18.42 -7.56
N LYS A 45 -2.17 -17.11 -7.55
CA LYS A 45 -1.23 -16.44 -6.63
C LYS A 45 -1.60 -16.74 -5.19
N ILE A 46 -2.87 -16.60 -4.81
CA ILE A 46 -3.35 -16.84 -3.44
C ILE A 46 -3.10 -18.29 -3.02
N LEU A 47 -3.43 -19.27 -3.88
CA LEU A 47 -3.27 -20.69 -3.58
C LEU A 47 -1.80 -21.09 -3.47
N ILE A 48 -0.96 -20.68 -4.42
CA ILE A 48 0.48 -20.99 -4.41
C ILE A 48 1.19 -20.28 -3.26
N SER A 49 0.84 -19.01 -2.99
CA SER A 49 1.44 -18.27 -1.87
C SER A 49 1.12 -18.94 -0.53
N ALA A 50 -0.10 -19.47 -0.34
CA ALA A 50 -0.43 -20.21 0.88
C ALA A 50 0.48 -21.44 1.06
N SER A 51 0.68 -22.23 0.01
CA SER A 51 1.60 -23.37 0.01
C SER A 51 3.04 -22.95 0.29
N TYR A 52 3.50 -21.85 -0.31
CA TYR A 52 4.82 -21.29 -0.06
C TYR A 52 5.01 -20.89 1.41
N TYR A 53 4.05 -20.17 2.02
CA TYR A 53 4.19 -19.73 3.40
C TYR A 53 4.23 -20.92 4.37
N VAL A 54 3.42 -21.96 4.13
CA VAL A 54 3.50 -23.22 4.89
C VAL A 54 4.88 -23.87 4.71
N LEU A 55 5.37 -23.99 3.48
CA LEU A 55 6.67 -24.58 3.18
C LEU A 55 7.81 -23.81 3.87
N ILE A 56 7.85 -22.48 3.75
CA ILE A 56 8.87 -21.64 4.39
C ILE A 56 8.79 -21.74 5.90
N PHE A 57 7.59 -21.75 6.47
CA PHE A 57 7.41 -21.92 7.91
C PHE A 57 7.99 -23.25 8.40
N LEU A 58 7.75 -24.35 7.67
CA LEU A 58 8.31 -25.66 7.98
C LEU A 58 9.84 -25.73 7.79
N LEU A 59 10.36 -25.03 6.77
CA LEU A 59 11.80 -24.97 6.48
C LEU A 59 12.56 -23.93 7.32
N LEU A 60 11.87 -23.09 8.09
CA LEU A 60 12.47 -21.95 8.78
C LEU A 60 13.62 -22.38 9.71
N LYS A 61 13.38 -23.42 10.52
CA LYS A 61 14.39 -24.01 11.40
C LYS A 61 15.56 -24.58 10.61
N PHE A 62 15.29 -25.29 9.51
CA PHE A 62 16.34 -25.86 8.66
C PHE A 62 17.23 -24.77 8.07
N ILE A 63 16.63 -23.73 7.47
CA ILE A 63 17.35 -22.58 6.90
C ILE A 63 18.19 -21.87 7.97
N TRP A 64 17.62 -21.68 9.17
CA TRP A 64 18.33 -21.13 10.32
C TRP A 64 19.57 -21.97 10.68
N THR A 65 19.38 -23.28 10.88
CA THR A 65 20.46 -24.22 11.23
C THR A 65 21.49 -24.44 10.13
N LYS A 66 21.26 -23.99 8.89
CA LYS A 66 22.25 -24.09 7.81
C LYS A 66 23.04 -22.80 7.62
N THR A 67 22.38 -21.67 7.79
CA THR A 67 22.99 -20.36 7.55
C THR A 67 23.93 -19.94 8.70
N HIS A 68 23.60 -20.26 9.95
CA HIS A 68 24.37 -19.89 11.16
C HIS A 68 24.76 -18.40 11.25
N ASN A 69 24.10 -17.56 10.44
CA ASN A 69 24.41 -16.16 10.28
C ASN A 69 23.14 -15.43 9.87
N ASP A 70 22.75 -14.52 10.74
CA ASP A 70 21.62 -13.60 10.68
C ASP A 70 21.40 -12.93 9.31
N TYR A 71 22.50 -12.48 8.70
CA TYR A 71 22.50 -11.78 7.43
C TYR A 71 22.21 -12.75 6.29
N ILE A 72 22.92 -13.87 6.28
CA ILE A 72 22.75 -14.90 5.26
C ILE A 72 21.33 -15.47 5.33
N PHE A 73 20.82 -15.73 6.54
CA PHE A 73 19.45 -16.16 6.75
C PHE A 73 18.41 -15.19 6.17
N THR A 74 18.56 -13.89 6.49
CA THR A 74 17.63 -12.84 6.03
C THR A 74 17.63 -12.74 4.50
N VAL A 75 18.82 -12.72 3.89
CA VAL A 75 18.97 -12.68 2.43
C VAL A 75 18.35 -13.92 1.80
N VAL A 76 18.66 -15.13 2.32
CA VAL A 76 18.12 -16.39 1.79
C VAL A 76 16.60 -16.41 1.81
N LEU A 77 15.95 -16.06 2.93
CA LEU A 77 14.49 -16.07 3.02
C LEU A 77 13.83 -15.13 1.99
N TYR A 78 14.35 -13.92 1.83
CA TYR A 78 13.80 -12.96 0.88
C TYR A 78 14.09 -13.34 -0.56
N THR A 79 15.30 -13.81 -0.87
CA THR A 79 15.64 -14.31 -2.20
C THR A 79 14.75 -15.49 -2.57
N LEU A 80 14.46 -16.41 -1.62
CA LEU A 80 13.51 -17.49 -1.84
C LEU A 80 12.09 -16.95 -2.11
N LYS A 81 11.61 -15.97 -1.36
CA LYS A 81 10.30 -15.33 -1.63
C LYS A 81 10.26 -14.73 -3.03
N PHE A 82 11.27 -13.96 -3.36
CA PHE A 82 11.35 -13.27 -4.63
C PHE A 82 11.38 -14.25 -5.81
N ILE A 83 12.27 -15.24 -5.76
CA ILE A 83 12.45 -16.20 -6.86
C ILE A 83 11.26 -17.16 -6.99
N LEU A 84 10.69 -17.62 -5.87
CA LEU A 84 9.65 -18.65 -5.89
C LEU A 84 8.23 -18.08 -6.03
N LEU A 85 7.99 -16.81 -5.63
CA LEU A 85 6.69 -16.18 -5.72
C LEU A 85 6.69 -14.95 -6.61
N ASP A 86 7.37 -13.88 -6.19
CA ASP A 86 7.14 -12.56 -6.77
C ASP A 86 7.54 -12.51 -8.25
N LEU A 87 8.74 -13.00 -8.59
CA LEU A 87 9.28 -12.97 -9.95
C LEU A 87 8.45 -13.77 -10.96
N PRO A 88 8.08 -15.05 -10.72
CA PRO A 88 7.23 -15.81 -11.64
C PRO A 88 5.88 -15.14 -11.87
N PHE A 89 5.25 -14.61 -10.83
CA PHE A 89 3.92 -14.03 -10.94
C PHE A 89 3.89 -12.68 -11.63
N ASP A 90 4.89 -11.83 -11.38
CA ASP A 90 5.05 -10.57 -12.09
C ASP A 90 5.35 -10.83 -13.58
N PHE A 91 6.17 -11.85 -13.87
CA PHE A 91 6.42 -12.26 -15.26
C PHE A 91 5.14 -12.76 -15.95
N VAL A 92 4.34 -13.60 -15.29
CA VAL A 92 3.11 -14.14 -15.88
C VAL A 92 2.08 -13.04 -16.13
N ASP A 93 1.94 -12.09 -15.22
CA ASP A 93 1.03 -10.95 -15.38
C ASP A 93 1.39 -10.08 -16.58
N VAL A 94 2.68 -9.75 -16.74
CA VAL A 94 3.15 -8.94 -17.87
C VAL A 94 3.06 -9.71 -19.19
N VAL A 95 3.53 -10.97 -19.21
CA VAL A 95 3.76 -11.72 -20.46
C VAL A 95 2.54 -12.49 -20.92
N PHE A 96 1.71 -13.03 -20.03
CA PHE A 96 0.58 -13.87 -20.42
C PHE A 96 -0.78 -13.22 -20.21
N VAL A 97 -0.90 -12.24 -19.31
CA VAL A 97 -2.13 -11.46 -19.15
C VAL A 97 -2.07 -10.21 -20.01
N THR A 98 -1.16 -9.27 -19.71
CA THR A 98 -1.16 -7.95 -20.37
C THR A 98 -0.78 -8.03 -21.85
N ALA A 99 0.29 -8.75 -22.19
CA ALA A 99 0.76 -8.88 -23.58
C ALA A 99 -0.26 -9.52 -24.53
N LYS A 100 -1.09 -10.42 -24.03
CA LYS A 100 -2.07 -11.16 -24.83
C LYS A 100 -3.11 -10.22 -25.45
N TYR A 101 -3.40 -9.11 -24.80
CA TYR A 101 -4.47 -8.19 -25.20
C TYR A 101 -3.95 -6.85 -25.74
N ASN A 102 -2.68 -6.50 -25.51
CA ASN A 102 -2.04 -5.26 -25.97
C ASN A 102 -1.07 -5.50 -27.15
N SER A 103 -1.17 -4.68 -28.19
CA SER A 103 -0.31 -4.76 -29.38
C SER A 103 1.10 -4.18 -29.17
N ASP A 104 1.29 -3.23 -28.24
CA ASP A 104 2.60 -2.63 -27.93
C ASP A 104 3.30 -3.31 -26.75
N TYR A 105 3.66 -4.59 -26.92
CA TYR A 105 4.31 -5.39 -25.89
C TYR A 105 5.73 -4.90 -25.51
N LYS A 106 6.43 -4.17 -26.39
CA LYS A 106 7.84 -3.78 -26.19
C LYS A 106 7.99 -2.69 -25.13
N THR A 107 7.10 -1.71 -25.12
CA THR A 107 7.14 -0.59 -24.17
C THR A 107 6.81 -1.06 -22.74
N TYR A 108 5.81 -1.95 -22.60
CA TYR A 108 5.41 -2.54 -21.32
C TYR A 108 6.54 -3.38 -20.69
N ARG A 109 7.26 -4.18 -21.48
CA ARG A 109 8.39 -5.01 -20.99
C ARG A 109 9.45 -4.18 -20.24
N LYS A 110 9.78 -2.97 -20.71
CA LYS A 110 10.88 -2.17 -20.12
C LYS A 110 10.46 -1.50 -18.81
N SER A 111 9.25 -0.95 -18.75
CA SER A 111 8.73 -0.27 -17.55
C SER A 111 8.55 -1.25 -16.39
N ASP A 112 7.89 -2.38 -16.64
CA ASP A 112 7.58 -3.35 -15.58
C ASP A 112 8.83 -4.12 -15.12
N PHE A 113 9.76 -4.41 -16.04
CA PHE A 113 11.05 -5.00 -15.66
C PHE A 113 11.88 -4.05 -14.79
N ASN A 114 11.90 -2.74 -15.10
CA ASN A 114 12.55 -1.75 -14.24
C ASN A 114 11.85 -1.65 -12.88
N LYS A 115 10.52 -1.69 -12.83
CA LYS A 115 9.75 -1.67 -11.57
C LYS A 115 10.04 -2.91 -10.72
N LEU A 116 10.11 -4.08 -11.34
CA LEU A 116 10.49 -5.34 -10.71
C LEU A 116 11.92 -5.26 -10.14
N LEU A 117 12.89 -4.79 -10.93
CA LEU A 117 14.26 -4.59 -10.46
C LEU A 117 14.33 -3.59 -9.30
N MET A 118 13.66 -2.43 -9.41
CA MET A 118 13.67 -1.40 -8.37
C MET A 118 13.00 -1.87 -7.07
N THR A 119 11.92 -2.65 -7.17
CA THR A 119 11.26 -3.24 -5.99
C THR A 119 12.18 -4.25 -5.31
N SER A 120 12.86 -5.08 -6.10
CA SER A 120 13.80 -6.11 -5.61
C SER A 120 15.04 -5.48 -4.95
N PHE A 121 15.71 -4.56 -5.65
CA PHE A 121 16.87 -3.84 -5.13
C PHE A 121 16.51 -2.92 -3.96
N GLY A 122 15.34 -2.27 -4.02
CA GLY A 122 14.83 -1.42 -2.95
C GLY A 122 14.59 -2.18 -1.66
N GLN A 123 14.03 -3.39 -1.73
CA GLN A 123 13.88 -4.26 -0.55
C GLN A 123 15.23 -4.70 0.03
N CYS A 124 16.20 -5.06 -0.81
CA CYS A 124 17.58 -5.35 -0.37
C CYS A 124 18.24 -4.14 0.31
N ALA A 125 18.05 -2.93 -0.23
CA ALA A 125 18.60 -1.69 0.35
C ALA A 125 17.96 -1.35 1.71
N LEU A 126 16.63 -1.50 1.83
CA LEU A 126 15.90 -1.37 3.10
C LEU A 126 16.43 -2.34 4.16
N GLN A 127 16.81 -3.55 3.75
CA GLN A 127 17.41 -4.53 4.67
C GLN A 127 18.79 -4.12 5.13
N LEU A 128 19.66 -3.66 4.24
CA LEU A 128 20.96 -3.11 4.62
C LEU A 128 20.78 -1.96 5.62
N ILE A 129 19.81 -1.06 5.38
CA ILE A 129 19.48 0.03 6.30
C ILE A 129 18.98 -0.49 7.65
N SER A 130 18.09 -1.49 7.68
CA SER A 130 17.57 -2.10 8.91
C SER A 130 18.67 -2.78 9.74
N VAL A 131 19.63 -3.39 9.06
CA VAL A 131 20.83 -4.00 9.62
C VAL A 131 21.80 -2.96 10.19
N PHE A 132 21.98 -1.84 9.48
CA PHE A 132 22.76 -0.71 9.98
C PHE A 132 22.10 -0.07 11.22
N ALA A 133 20.78 0.01 11.23
CA ALA A 133 20.01 0.50 12.36
C ALA A 133 20.15 -0.41 13.60
N ASP A 134 20.14 -1.73 13.42
CA ASP A 134 20.33 -2.71 14.50
C ASP A 134 21.66 -2.49 15.24
N LYS A 135 22.78 -2.39 14.50
CA LYS A 135 24.12 -2.18 15.05
C LYS A 135 24.32 -0.86 15.82
N ARG A 136 23.54 0.18 15.51
CA ARG A 136 23.74 1.55 16.01
C ARG A 136 22.69 2.00 17.03
N VAL A 137 21.43 1.57 16.87
CA VAL A 137 20.27 2.09 17.61
C VAL A 137 19.78 1.12 18.68
N ALA A 138 19.76 -0.19 18.38
CA ALA A 138 19.33 -1.24 19.31
C ALA A 138 20.53 -1.93 19.96
N ARG A 139 21.41 -1.17 20.64
CA ARG A 139 22.48 -1.77 21.47
C ARG A 139 21.81 -2.55 22.60
N CYS A 140 21.67 -3.84 22.42
CA CYS A 140 21.19 -4.77 23.42
C CYS A 140 22.43 -5.40 24.05
N THR A 141 22.71 -5.04 25.31
CA THR A 141 23.76 -5.68 26.11
C THR A 141 23.22 -6.99 26.66
N ASP A 142 24.08 -8.01 26.65
CA ASP A 142 23.79 -9.28 27.32
C ASP A 142 23.98 -9.04 28.84
N LEU A 143 22.97 -9.37 29.65
CA LEU A 143 23.00 -9.14 31.11
C LEU A 143 24.15 -9.86 31.83
N ASN A 144 24.84 -10.81 31.18
CA ASN A 144 25.92 -11.59 31.77
C ASN A 144 27.31 -10.91 31.65
N GLN A 145 27.39 -9.65 31.22
CA GLN A 145 28.66 -8.93 31.07
C GLN A 145 28.76 -7.62 31.88
N GLU A 146 27.83 -7.35 32.79
CA GLU A 146 28.00 -6.23 33.74
C GLU A 146 28.79 -6.69 34.98
N GLU A 147 30.09 -6.36 34.94
CA GLU A 147 31.03 -6.13 36.06
C GLU A 147 31.22 -7.26 37.10
N THR A 148 32.23 -8.11 36.89
CA THR A 148 32.97 -8.72 38.01
C THR A 148 33.96 -7.69 38.56
N PRO A 149 33.83 -7.24 39.83
CA PRO A 149 34.95 -6.59 40.51
C PRO A 149 36.07 -7.64 40.65
N GLN A 150 37.31 -7.25 40.34
CA GLN A 150 38.48 -8.07 40.67
C GLN A 150 38.54 -8.28 42.18
N GLU A 151 38.22 -9.49 42.64
CA GLU A 151 38.57 -9.93 43.99
C GLU A 151 39.35 -11.25 43.93
N ASN A 152 40.44 -11.24 44.68
CA ASN A 152 41.54 -12.18 44.68
C ASN A 152 41.17 -13.54 45.29
N ASN A 153 41.82 -14.59 44.75
CA ASN A 153 42.34 -15.79 45.44
C ASN A 153 41.52 -16.39 46.61
N ASN A 154 40.93 -17.57 46.39
CA ASN A 154 41.48 -18.87 46.84
C ASN A 154 40.40 -19.96 47.00
N THR A 155 40.90 -21.19 46.86
CA THR A 155 40.39 -22.49 47.36
C THR A 155 39.32 -23.23 46.55
N ALA A 156 39.73 -24.45 46.19
CA ALA A 156 38.98 -25.50 45.55
C ALA A 156 37.76 -25.95 46.36
N ASN A 157 36.69 -26.30 45.63
CA ASN A 157 36.01 -27.57 45.83
C ASN A 157 35.20 -27.92 44.58
N VAL A 158 35.44 -29.13 44.08
CA VAL A 158 34.68 -29.79 43.02
C VAL A 158 33.41 -30.35 43.65
N THR A 159 32.26 -29.87 43.21
CA THR A 159 30.97 -30.53 43.43
C THR A 159 30.20 -30.56 42.13
N GLN A 160 29.66 -31.74 41.83
CA GLN A 160 29.01 -32.17 40.60
C GLN A 160 27.83 -31.28 40.22
N GLU A 161 27.79 -30.81 38.97
CA GLU A 161 26.62 -30.16 38.38
C GLU A 161 25.63 -31.21 37.85
N ASP A 162 24.37 -31.03 38.25
CA ASP A 162 23.17 -31.77 37.87
C ASP A 162 22.71 -31.35 36.45
N PRO A 163 22.52 -32.27 35.47
CA PRO A 163 22.26 -31.90 34.08
C PRO A 163 20.79 -31.59 33.78
N THR A 164 20.12 -30.77 34.60
CA THR A 164 18.73 -30.36 34.34
C THR A 164 18.43 -28.86 34.52
N GLU A 165 19.44 -28.00 34.52
CA GLU A 165 19.18 -26.55 34.44
C GLU A 165 18.97 -26.13 32.98
N VAL A 166 17.70 -25.96 32.60
CA VAL A 166 17.33 -25.26 31.36
C VAL A 166 17.83 -23.83 31.48
N GLN A 167 19.05 -23.58 30.98
CA GLN A 167 19.60 -22.23 30.90
C GLN A 167 18.61 -21.35 30.16
N ASN A 168 17.97 -20.43 30.88
CA ASN A 168 17.15 -19.39 30.27
C ASN A 168 18.02 -18.66 29.24
N PRO A 169 17.57 -18.50 27.98
CA PRO A 169 18.37 -17.83 26.97
C PRO A 169 18.75 -16.42 27.46
N PRO A 170 19.97 -15.94 27.17
CA PRO A 170 20.46 -14.67 27.68
C PRO A 170 19.46 -13.55 27.41
N GLN A 171 18.93 -12.95 28.48
CA GLN A 171 17.99 -11.86 28.37
C GLN A 171 18.74 -10.60 27.95
N ARG A 172 18.48 -10.13 26.73
CA ARG A 172 18.93 -8.83 26.25
C ARG A 172 17.98 -7.73 26.69
N ARG A 173 18.48 -6.73 27.42
CA ARG A 173 17.77 -5.47 27.63
C ARG A 173 18.27 -4.44 26.61
N CYS A 174 17.50 -4.24 25.55
CA CYS A 174 17.71 -3.09 24.67
C CYS A 174 17.19 -1.82 25.38
N LYS A 175 17.94 -0.72 25.37
CA LYS A 175 17.52 0.54 26.03
C LYS A 175 16.16 1.07 25.52
N ILE A 176 15.85 0.81 24.26
CA ILE A 176 14.54 1.05 23.64
C ILE A 176 14.18 -0.22 22.84
N PRO A 177 13.01 -0.84 23.03
CA PRO A 177 12.63 -2.01 22.26
C PRO A 177 12.35 -1.62 20.80
N PHE A 178 12.74 -2.47 19.85
CA PHE A 178 12.70 -2.16 18.41
C PHE A 178 11.29 -1.81 17.91
N TRP A 179 10.26 -2.50 18.40
CA TRP A 179 8.86 -2.19 18.04
C TRP A 179 8.46 -0.75 18.41
N LEU A 180 8.96 -0.23 19.54
CA LEU A 180 8.68 1.13 20.00
C LEU A 180 9.44 2.14 19.14
N PHE A 181 10.71 1.86 18.83
CA PHE A 181 11.49 2.65 17.87
C PHE A 181 10.78 2.73 16.52
N HIS A 182 10.29 1.60 16.00
CA HIS A 182 9.54 1.55 14.75
C HIS A 182 8.31 2.47 14.78
N VAL A 183 7.48 2.40 15.81
CA VAL A 183 6.27 3.23 15.93
C VAL A 183 6.61 4.71 16.06
N VAL A 184 7.50 5.06 17.00
CA VAL A 184 7.89 6.45 17.30
C VAL A 184 8.57 7.11 16.11
N PHE A 185 9.28 6.36 15.27
CA PHE A 185 9.91 6.90 14.08
C PHE A 185 8.97 6.93 12.87
N SER A 186 8.20 5.85 12.64
CA SER A 186 7.44 5.68 11.40
C SER A 186 6.20 6.57 11.32
N VAL A 187 5.48 6.77 12.43
CA VAL A 187 4.27 7.63 12.42
C VAL A 187 4.62 9.10 12.14
N PRO A 188 5.59 9.73 12.84
CA PRO A 188 6.02 11.09 12.49
C PRO A 188 6.64 11.18 11.10
N SER A 189 7.41 10.17 10.67
CA SER A 189 7.97 10.15 9.31
C SER A 189 6.89 10.14 8.24
N LEU A 190 5.81 9.37 8.43
CA LEU A 190 4.65 9.36 7.55
C LEU A 190 3.96 10.73 7.53
N PHE A 191 3.76 11.35 8.70
CA PHE A 191 3.18 12.68 8.79
C PHE A 191 4.02 13.72 8.04
N ILE A 192 5.34 13.73 8.29
CA ILE A 192 6.29 14.63 7.61
C ILE A 192 6.22 14.41 6.11
N LEU A 193 6.26 13.15 5.66
CA LEU A 193 6.18 12.81 4.24
C LEU A 193 4.91 13.40 3.61
N ILE A 194 3.73 13.16 4.19
CA ILE A 194 2.45 13.69 3.67
C ILE A 194 2.43 15.24 3.71
N ALA A 195 2.98 15.84 4.76
CA ALA A 195 3.02 17.30 4.91
C ALA A 195 3.93 17.97 3.87
N ILE A 196 5.06 17.35 3.50
CA ILE A 196 6.00 17.88 2.50
C ILE A 196 5.73 17.37 1.09
N PHE A 197 4.90 16.33 0.92
CA PHE A 197 4.66 15.66 -0.36
C PHE A 197 4.28 16.62 -1.48
N PRO A 198 3.38 17.61 -1.29
CA PRO A 198 3.05 18.57 -2.35
C PRO A 198 4.26 19.39 -2.78
N LYS A 199 5.14 19.78 -1.84
CA LYS A 199 6.38 20.49 -2.13
C LYS A 199 7.36 19.61 -2.92
N LEU A 200 7.45 18.32 -2.58
CA LEU A 200 8.29 17.36 -3.30
C LEU A 200 7.83 17.16 -4.75
N LEU A 201 6.51 17.09 -4.98
CA LEU A 201 5.96 17.02 -6.33
C LEU A 201 6.38 18.25 -7.15
N MET A 202 6.26 19.43 -6.57
CA MET A 202 6.52 20.72 -7.24
C MET A 202 8.02 21.06 -7.40
N LEU A 203 8.97 20.21 -6.97
CA LEU A 203 10.41 20.47 -7.14
C LEU A 203 10.82 20.64 -8.61
N LYS A 204 10.07 20.04 -9.54
CA LYS A 204 10.23 20.22 -10.99
C LYS A 204 9.18 21.21 -11.52
N GLY A 205 9.14 22.40 -10.93
CA GLY A 205 8.04 23.39 -11.01
C GLY A 205 7.47 23.69 -12.41
N GLU A 206 8.22 23.47 -13.49
CA GLU A 206 7.75 23.60 -14.88
C GLU A 206 6.56 22.68 -15.22
N VAL A 207 6.38 21.61 -14.46
CA VAL A 207 5.28 20.65 -14.62
C VAL A 207 3.94 21.18 -14.10
N PHE A 208 3.95 22.15 -13.17
CA PHE A 208 2.72 22.60 -12.51
C PHE A 208 2.47 24.09 -12.74
N GLN A 209 1.38 24.40 -13.44
CA GLN A 209 1.06 25.78 -13.86
C GLN A 209 -0.33 26.19 -13.36
N PRO A 210 -0.56 27.50 -13.12
CA PRO A 210 -1.91 28.01 -12.88
C PRO A 210 -2.85 27.71 -14.07
N ILE A 211 -4.15 27.62 -13.79
CA ILE A 211 -5.15 27.35 -14.82
C ILE A 211 -5.26 28.54 -15.79
N SER A 212 -4.93 28.32 -17.06
CA SER A 212 -4.79 29.36 -18.08
C SER A 212 -6.07 29.70 -18.88
N PRO A 213 -7.02 28.79 -19.19
CA PRO A 213 -8.21 29.16 -19.97
C PRO A 213 -9.17 30.06 -19.17
N TYR A 214 -9.57 31.19 -19.75
CA TYR A 214 -10.37 32.26 -19.09
C TYR A 214 -11.70 31.75 -18.48
N ASP A 215 -12.42 30.87 -19.17
CA ASP A 215 -13.77 30.43 -18.75
C ASP A 215 -13.75 29.41 -17.61
N ILE A 216 -12.78 28.48 -17.60
CA ILE A 216 -12.57 27.55 -16.50
C ILE A 216 -12.04 28.30 -15.28
N ASN A 217 -11.14 29.25 -15.49
CA ASN A 217 -10.55 30.07 -14.43
C ASN A 217 -11.64 30.79 -13.61
N ASN A 218 -12.60 31.45 -14.25
CA ASN A 218 -13.70 32.13 -13.55
C ASN A 218 -14.59 31.18 -12.73
N SER A 219 -14.91 30.01 -13.27
CA SER A 219 -15.75 29.02 -12.58
C SER A 219 -15.05 28.47 -11.32
N ILE A 220 -13.76 28.16 -11.46
CA ILE A 220 -12.92 27.67 -10.36
C ILE A 220 -12.64 28.77 -9.35
N ALA A 221 -12.40 30.01 -9.76
CA ALA A 221 -12.18 31.14 -8.86
C ALA A 221 -13.41 31.37 -7.94
N LYS A 222 -14.62 31.39 -8.53
CA LYS A 222 -15.87 31.49 -7.76
C LYS A 222 -16.06 30.32 -6.81
N LEU A 223 -15.77 29.10 -7.27
CA LEU A 223 -15.84 27.90 -6.44
C LEU A 223 -14.84 27.96 -5.27
N SER A 224 -13.61 28.36 -5.56
CA SER A 224 -12.50 28.51 -4.59
C SER A 224 -12.87 29.53 -3.51
N GLU A 225 -13.41 30.68 -3.90
CA GLU A 225 -13.91 31.70 -3.00
C GLU A 225 -15.05 31.18 -2.11
N LYS A 226 -16.05 30.51 -2.71
CA LYS A 226 -17.18 29.92 -1.98
C LYS A 226 -16.75 28.87 -0.95
N VAL A 227 -15.74 28.07 -1.25
CA VAL A 227 -15.25 27.00 -0.36
C VAL A 227 -14.20 27.50 0.65
N GLY A 228 -13.55 28.64 0.38
CA GLY A 228 -12.44 29.15 1.17
C GLY A 228 -11.14 28.37 0.93
N PHE A 229 -10.88 28.00 -0.33
CA PHE A 229 -9.62 27.40 -0.77
C PHE A 229 -8.86 28.39 -1.65
N PRO A 230 -7.54 28.59 -1.48
CA PRO A 230 -6.80 29.53 -2.32
C PRO A 230 -6.78 29.09 -3.79
N TYR A 231 -7.29 29.94 -4.68
CA TYR A 231 -7.31 29.64 -6.12
C TYR A 231 -5.91 29.28 -6.68
N ASN A 232 -4.87 29.98 -6.23
CA ASN A 232 -3.48 29.75 -6.63
C ASN A 232 -2.90 28.38 -6.20
N ASP A 233 -3.64 27.65 -5.36
CA ASP A 233 -3.29 26.30 -4.92
C ASP A 233 -3.95 25.21 -5.79
N ILE A 234 -4.73 25.60 -6.81
CA ILE A 234 -5.29 24.72 -7.83
C ILE A 234 -4.41 24.81 -9.09
N LEU A 235 -3.73 23.72 -9.42
CA LEU A 235 -2.67 23.70 -10.43
C LEU A 235 -2.95 22.65 -11.51
N ILE A 236 -2.61 22.98 -12.75
CA ILE A 236 -2.58 22.04 -13.87
C ILE A 236 -1.27 21.28 -13.86
N SER A 237 -1.34 19.95 -13.93
CA SER A 237 -0.19 19.08 -14.20
C SER A 237 -0.01 18.88 -15.71
N ASN A 238 1.17 19.28 -16.19
CA ASN A 238 1.68 19.04 -17.53
C ASN A 238 2.68 17.86 -17.55
N SER A 239 2.61 16.95 -16.56
CA SER A 239 3.58 15.87 -16.46
C SER A 239 3.44 14.90 -17.65
N ILE A 240 4.56 14.49 -18.23
CA ILE A 240 4.59 13.40 -19.21
C ILE A 240 3.96 12.12 -18.63
N ARG A 241 4.07 11.91 -17.32
CA ARG A 241 3.46 10.77 -16.61
C ARG A 241 1.93 10.80 -16.59
N ASP A 242 1.34 11.99 -16.72
CA ASP A 242 -0.10 12.19 -16.64
C ASP A 242 -0.74 12.30 -18.04
N GLN A 243 0.06 12.18 -19.11
CA GLN A 243 -0.43 12.22 -20.48
C GLN A 243 -1.37 11.04 -20.76
N GLY A 244 -2.59 11.37 -21.16
CA GLY A 244 -3.63 10.39 -21.52
C GLY A 244 -4.43 9.85 -20.33
N ILE A 245 -4.13 10.27 -19.10
CA ILE A 245 -4.85 9.83 -17.90
C ILE A 245 -5.63 11.00 -17.31
N PRO A 246 -6.97 11.04 -17.49
CA PRO A 246 -7.80 12.05 -16.86
C PRO A 246 -7.82 11.83 -15.34
N ASN A 247 -7.33 12.83 -14.59
CA ASN A 247 -7.29 12.76 -13.14
C ASN A 247 -7.32 14.15 -12.50
N ALA A 248 -7.78 14.21 -11.26
CA ALA A 248 -7.56 15.31 -10.34
C ALA A 248 -7.29 14.72 -8.95
N TYR A 249 -6.56 15.43 -8.10
CA TYR A 249 -6.35 14.98 -6.72
C TYR A 249 -6.01 16.14 -5.78
N PHE A 250 -6.64 16.11 -4.62
CA PHE A 250 -6.27 16.91 -3.46
C PHE A 250 -5.13 16.26 -2.67
N THR A 251 -4.18 17.07 -2.19
CA THR A 251 -3.11 16.58 -1.31
C THR A 251 -2.63 17.62 -0.31
N GLY A 252 -2.08 17.11 0.79
CA GLY A 252 -1.37 17.89 1.80
C GLY A 252 -2.17 18.16 3.08
N ILE A 253 -1.42 18.40 4.16
CA ILE A 253 -1.96 18.75 5.49
C ILE A 253 -1.63 20.21 5.80
N ILE A 254 -0.34 20.56 5.72
CA ILE A 254 0.18 21.91 5.98
C ILE A 254 0.10 22.75 4.71
N VAL A 255 0.77 22.32 3.64
CA VAL A 255 0.66 22.91 2.31
C VAL A 255 -0.38 22.11 1.56
N LYS A 256 -1.47 22.75 1.16
CA LYS A 256 -2.61 22.10 0.52
C LYS A 256 -2.62 22.45 -0.96
N LYS A 257 -2.81 21.47 -1.84
CA LYS A 257 -2.85 21.66 -3.30
C LYS A 257 -3.91 20.78 -3.93
N VAL A 258 -4.54 21.29 -4.98
CA VAL A 258 -5.34 20.49 -5.92
C VAL A 258 -4.58 20.45 -7.23
N PHE A 259 -4.33 19.25 -7.73
CA PHE A 259 -3.70 19.04 -9.03
C PHE A 259 -4.71 18.49 -10.03
N VAL A 260 -4.72 19.01 -11.25
CA VAL A 260 -5.65 18.66 -12.31
C VAL A 260 -4.86 18.32 -13.57
N THR A 261 -5.09 17.17 -14.19
CA THR A 261 -4.34 16.81 -15.41
C THR A 261 -4.91 17.52 -16.64
N ASN A 262 -4.04 17.87 -17.60
CA ASN A 262 -4.50 18.36 -18.91
C ASN A 262 -5.46 17.39 -19.59
N SER A 263 -5.23 16.09 -19.43
CA SER A 263 -6.10 15.07 -20.01
C SER A 263 -7.52 15.15 -19.47
N LEU A 264 -7.72 15.42 -18.16
CA LEU A 264 -9.05 15.63 -17.60
C LEU A 264 -9.73 16.85 -18.24
N LEU A 265 -9.02 17.97 -18.32
CA LEU A 265 -9.55 19.20 -18.91
C LEU A 265 -9.86 19.05 -20.41
N SER A 266 -9.14 18.19 -21.12
CA SER A 266 -9.35 17.96 -22.56
C SER A 266 -10.58 17.10 -22.88
N ILE A 267 -11.09 16.33 -21.92
CA ILE A 267 -12.20 15.38 -22.15
C ILE A 267 -13.50 15.77 -21.44
N THR A 268 -13.47 16.79 -20.58
CA THR A 268 -14.63 17.23 -19.80
C THR A 268 -15.07 18.62 -20.23
N ALA A 269 -16.37 18.87 -20.18
CA ALA A 269 -16.90 20.23 -20.31
C ALA A 269 -16.54 21.07 -19.07
N ILE A 270 -16.54 22.40 -19.18
CA ILE A 270 -16.22 23.31 -18.06
C ILE A 270 -17.02 23.01 -16.78
N PRO A 271 -18.35 22.76 -16.84
CA PRO A 271 -19.11 22.42 -15.64
C PRO A 271 -18.70 21.08 -15.02
N GLU A 272 -18.34 20.09 -15.83
CA GLU A 272 -17.90 18.77 -15.38
C GLU A 272 -16.50 18.85 -14.74
N ALA A 273 -15.56 19.56 -15.37
CA ALA A 273 -14.23 19.82 -14.79
C ALA A 273 -14.34 20.55 -13.44
N THR A 274 -15.23 21.55 -13.38
CA THR A 274 -15.52 22.29 -12.13
C THR A 274 -16.15 21.37 -11.07
N ALA A 275 -16.99 20.41 -11.47
CA ALA A 275 -17.56 19.41 -10.56
C ALA A 275 -16.50 18.49 -9.97
N VAL A 276 -15.56 17.99 -10.78
CA VAL A 276 -14.44 17.17 -10.30
C VAL A 276 -13.58 17.96 -9.32
N ILE A 277 -13.26 19.22 -9.62
CA ILE A 277 -12.52 20.08 -8.69
C ILE A 277 -13.35 20.34 -7.42
N GLY A 278 -14.67 20.50 -7.53
CA GLY A 278 -15.58 20.58 -6.39
C GLY A 278 -15.52 19.35 -5.49
N HIS A 279 -15.42 18.15 -6.08
CA HIS A 279 -15.20 16.90 -5.36
C HIS A 279 -13.86 16.91 -4.61
N GLU A 280 -12.75 17.31 -5.27
CA GLU A 280 -11.44 17.45 -4.61
C GLU A 280 -11.46 18.47 -3.45
N LEU A 281 -12.21 19.56 -3.62
CA LEU A 281 -12.42 20.55 -2.56
C LEU A 281 -13.31 20.02 -1.42
N GLY A 282 -14.13 19.00 -1.68
CA GLY A 282 -14.82 18.21 -0.65
C GLY A 282 -13.84 17.49 0.25
N HIS A 283 -12.82 16.82 -0.31
CA HIS A 283 -11.75 16.19 0.49
C HIS A 283 -10.99 17.20 1.35
N TYR A 284 -10.74 18.40 0.80
CA TYR A 284 -10.20 19.51 1.57
C TYR A 284 -11.12 19.90 2.74
N LYS A 285 -12.42 20.07 2.49
CA LYS A 285 -13.38 20.53 3.51
C LYS A 285 -13.57 19.53 4.65
N HIS A 286 -13.56 18.24 4.33
CA HIS A 286 -13.75 17.16 5.30
C HIS A 286 -12.45 16.72 6.00
N ASN A 287 -11.29 17.24 5.58
CA ASN A 287 -9.96 16.83 6.05
C ASN A 287 -9.65 15.35 5.79
N ASP A 288 -10.04 14.83 4.64
CA ASP A 288 -9.95 13.39 4.33
C ASP A 288 -8.50 12.89 4.33
N VAL A 289 -7.52 13.74 3.97
CA VAL A 289 -6.09 13.41 4.08
C VAL A 289 -5.67 13.07 5.51
N ILE A 290 -6.25 13.73 6.52
CA ILE A 290 -6.00 13.41 7.93
C ILE A 290 -6.64 12.07 8.31
N ILE A 291 -7.86 11.80 7.83
CA ILE A 291 -8.53 10.51 8.04
C ILE A 291 -7.68 9.37 7.49
N ILE A 292 -7.23 9.49 6.23
CA ILE A 292 -6.35 8.50 5.60
C ILE A 292 -5.02 8.38 6.35
N PHE A 293 -4.41 9.48 6.79
CA PHE A 293 -3.21 9.44 7.63
C PHE A 293 -3.42 8.63 8.92
N LEU A 294 -4.53 8.86 9.63
CA LEU A 294 -4.84 8.13 10.87
C LEU A 294 -5.03 6.63 10.60
N LEU A 295 -5.71 6.27 9.51
CA LEU A 295 -5.85 4.88 9.11
C LEU A 295 -4.49 4.23 8.78
N GLN A 296 -3.60 4.96 8.12
CA GLN A 296 -2.24 4.46 7.85
C GLN A 296 -1.41 4.37 9.13
N ALA A 297 -1.60 5.28 10.10
CA ALA A 297 -0.97 5.21 11.41
C ALA A 297 -1.45 3.98 12.21
N VAL A 298 -2.74 3.63 12.15
CA VAL A 298 -3.28 2.38 12.74
C VAL A 298 -2.59 1.16 12.13
N TYR A 299 -2.36 1.14 10.82
CA TYR A 299 -1.62 0.06 10.17
C TYR A 299 -0.18 -0.07 10.70
N ILE A 300 0.53 1.05 10.86
CA ILE A 300 1.87 1.09 11.47
C ILE A 300 1.84 0.56 12.90
N LEU A 301 0.82 0.91 13.69
CA LEU A 301 0.65 0.42 15.06
C LEU A 301 0.37 -1.09 15.09
N LEU A 302 -0.46 -1.62 14.18
CA LEU A 302 -0.69 -3.06 14.04
C LEU A 302 0.61 -3.80 13.71
N TYR A 303 1.43 -3.25 12.82
CA TYR A 303 2.74 -3.82 12.53
C TYR A 303 3.69 -3.73 13.74
N GLY A 304 3.68 -2.62 14.47
CA GLY A 304 4.36 -2.48 15.77
C GLY A 304 3.93 -3.52 16.80
N LEU A 305 2.64 -3.86 16.86
CA LEU A 305 2.12 -4.93 17.72
C LEU A 305 2.66 -6.30 17.29
N VAL A 306 2.70 -6.60 15.99
CA VAL A 306 3.29 -7.85 15.49
C VAL A 306 4.77 -7.92 15.85
N LEU A 307 5.53 -6.83 15.63
CA LEU A 307 6.93 -6.73 16.04
C LEU A 307 7.10 -6.99 17.54
N TYR A 308 6.24 -6.41 18.39
CA TYR A 308 6.26 -6.64 19.83
C TYR A 308 6.01 -8.12 20.18
N ILE A 309 5.00 -8.75 19.57
CA ILE A 309 4.68 -10.17 19.82
C ILE A 309 5.87 -11.06 19.42
N VAL A 310 6.45 -10.83 18.24
CA VAL A 310 7.60 -11.60 17.74
C VAL A 310 8.83 -11.38 18.63
N GLN A 311 9.10 -10.14 19.03
CA GLN A 311 10.23 -9.82 19.90
C GLN A 311 10.07 -10.43 21.31
N LYS A 312 8.85 -10.47 21.85
CA LYS A 312 8.57 -10.98 23.21
C LYS A 312 8.49 -12.51 23.27
N LYS A 313 7.77 -13.13 22.34
CA LYS A 313 7.60 -14.60 22.33
C LYS A 313 8.76 -15.32 21.65
N GLY A 314 9.50 -14.63 20.78
CA GLY A 314 10.55 -15.23 19.99
C GLY A 314 10.01 -16.26 18.99
N LEU A 315 10.92 -17.09 18.48
CA LEU A 315 10.60 -18.27 17.66
C LEU A 315 11.11 -19.55 18.35
N SER A 316 11.17 -19.54 19.68
CA SER A 316 11.67 -20.65 20.50
C SER A 316 10.85 -21.93 20.30
N GLU A 317 9.52 -21.81 20.19
CA GLU A 317 8.62 -22.91 19.85
C GLU A 317 8.91 -23.53 18.47
N LEU A 318 9.53 -22.76 17.56
CA LEU A 318 9.99 -23.25 16.26
C LEU A 318 11.43 -23.79 16.30
N GLY A 319 12.01 -23.92 17.49
CA GLY A 319 13.39 -24.39 17.69
C GLY A 319 14.46 -23.35 17.36
N ILE A 320 14.09 -22.06 17.26
CA ILE A 320 15.03 -20.94 17.14
C ILE A 320 15.18 -20.34 18.54
N THR A 321 16.14 -20.88 19.30
CA THR A 321 16.36 -20.56 20.71
C THR A 321 17.37 -19.44 20.93
N GLN A 322 18.08 -19.03 19.88
CA GLN A 322 19.04 -17.93 19.92
C GLN A 322 18.32 -16.58 19.92
N VAL A 323 18.97 -15.56 20.50
CA VAL A 323 18.54 -14.18 20.35
C VAL A 323 18.43 -13.86 18.86
N MET A 324 17.23 -13.53 18.39
CA MET A 324 17.04 -13.19 16.99
C MET A 324 17.53 -11.76 16.71
N PRO A 325 18.34 -11.55 15.66
CA PRO A 325 18.67 -10.21 15.15
C PRO A 325 17.41 -9.47 14.70
N VAL A 326 17.47 -8.14 14.67
CA VAL A 326 16.32 -7.31 14.26
C VAL A 326 15.91 -7.59 12.81
N SER A 327 16.85 -7.90 11.93
CA SER A 327 16.54 -8.23 10.53
C SER A 327 15.62 -9.46 10.43
N VAL A 328 15.84 -10.50 11.24
CA VAL A 328 14.99 -11.70 11.30
C VAL A 328 13.62 -11.36 11.85
N ILE A 329 13.56 -10.54 12.91
CA ILE A 329 12.29 -10.07 13.49
C ILE A 329 11.46 -9.33 12.43
N ILE A 330 12.07 -8.47 11.62
CA ILE A 330 11.40 -7.75 10.53
C ILE A 330 10.86 -8.72 9.48
N VAL A 331 11.70 -9.65 8.98
CA VAL A 331 11.30 -10.63 7.95
C VAL A 331 10.10 -11.43 8.42
N VAL A 332 10.18 -11.98 9.62
CA VAL A 332 9.13 -12.86 10.17
C VAL A 332 7.86 -12.05 10.41
N SER A 333 7.99 -10.85 10.98
CA SER A 333 6.84 -9.96 11.21
C SER A 333 6.16 -9.52 9.91
N MET A 334 6.92 -9.31 8.82
CA MET A 334 6.38 -8.98 7.49
C MET A 334 5.51 -10.10 6.92
N ASN A 335 5.75 -11.35 7.31
CA ASN A 335 4.91 -12.48 6.93
C ASN A 335 3.71 -12.63 7.88
N LEU A 336 3.91 -12.40 9.18
CA LEU A 336 2.86 -12.53 10.20
C LEU A 336 1.84 -11.39 10.21
N ILE A 337 2.14 -10.25 9.59
CA ILE A 337 1.18 -9.13 9.47
C ILE A 337 0.07 -9.42 8.46
N LEU A 338 0.28 -10.32 7.48
CA LEU A 338 -0.65 -10.55 6.38
C LEU A 338 -2.11 -10.82 6.81
N PRO A 339 -2.40 -11.67 7.81
CA PRO A 339 -3.77 -11.88 8.29
C PRO A 339 -4.42 -10.59 8.82
N PHE A 340 -3.65 -9.76 9.53
CA PHE A 340 -4.13 -8.47 10.03
C PHE A 340 -4.44 -7.53 8.88
N VAL A 341 -3.59 -7.49 7.83
CA VAL A 341 -3.84 -6.70 6.62
C VAL A 341 -5.15 -7.11 5.95
N THR A 342 -5.36 -8.42 5.77
CA THR A 342 -6.56 -8.93 5.11
C THR A 342 -7.85 -8.59 5.88
N ILE A 343 -7.80 -8.56 7.22
CA ILE A 343 -8.93 -8.17 8.08
C ILE A 343 -9.11 -6.65 8.11
N TYR A 344 -8.02 -5.90 8.12
CA TYR A 344 -8.03 -4.44 8.20
C TYR A 344 -8.50 -3.79 6.89
N ARG A 345 -8.20 -4.39 5.74
CA ARG A 345 -8.46 -3.81 4.42
C ARG A 345 -9.94 -3.46 4.17
N PRO A 346 -10.94 -4.33 4.47
CA PRO A 346 -12.35 -3.94 4.35
C PRO A 346 -12.74 -2.75 5.22
N LEU A 347 -12.18 -2.63 6.44
CA LEU A 347 -12.41 -1.48 7.32
C LEU A 347 -11.84 -0.20 6.69
N PHE A 348 -10.58 -0.25 6.24
CA PHE A 348 -9.94 0.86 5.54
C PHE A 348 -10.77 1.32 4.33
N ASN A 349 -11.15 0.37 3.47
CA ASN A 349 -11.89 0.66 2.26
C ASN A 349 -13.30 1.18 2.54
N THR A 350 -13.96 0.73 3.61
CA THR A 350 -15.28 1.26 4.00
C THR A 350 -15.19 2.74 4.38
N ILE A 351 -14.15 3.12 5.12
CA ILE A 351 -13.94 4.52 5.53
C ILE A 351 -13.55 5.36 4.31
N ALA A 352 -12.62 4.90 3.47
CA ALA A 352 -12.25 5.59 2.22
C ALA A 352 -13.45 5.76 1.27
N ARG A 353 -14.30 4.74 1.11
CA ARG A 353 -15.52 4.86 0.31
C ARG A 353 -16.52 5.85 0.90
N THR A 354 -16.48 6.07 2.21
CA THR A 354 -17.32 7.07 2.88
C THR A 354 -16.80 8.48 2.61
N THR A 355 -15.47 8.69 2.59
CA THR A 355 -14.89 9.98 2.22
C THR A 355 -15.21 10.35 0.77
N GLU A 356 -15.15 9.38 -0.16
CA GLU A 356 -15.59 9.57 -1.56
C GLU A 356 -17.05 10.00 -1.67
N LYS A 357 -17.95 9.29 -0.97
CA LYS A 357 -19.39 9.59 -0.95
C LYS A 357 -19.67 10.99 -0.39
N ASN A 358 -18.96 11.38 0.66
CA ASN A 358 -19.08 12.72 1.23
C ASN A 358 -18.58 13.80 0.28
N ALA A 359 -17.46 13.57 -0.43
CA ALA A 359 -16.94 14.49 -1.44
C ALA A 359 -17.89 14.64 -2.65
N ASP A 360 -18.50 13.53 -3.10
CA ASP A 360 -19.55 13.54 -4.12
C ASP A 360 -20.77 14.35 -3.69
N CYS A 361 -21.28 14.12 -2.48
CA CYS A 361 -22.38 14.91 -1.94
C CYS A 361 -22.02 16.38 -1.81
N PHE A 362 -20.79 16.70 -1.39
CA PHE A 362 -20.33 18.08 -1.28
C PHE A 362 -20.38 18.80 -2.62
N ALA A 363 -19.85 18.18 -3.69
CA ALA A 363 -19.93 18.73 -5.04
C ALA A 363 -21.39 18.90 -5.51
N ALA A 364 -22.23 17.89 -5.28
CA ALA A 364 -23.65 17.93 -5.63
C ALA A 364 -24.42 19.06 -4.90
N GLN A 365 -24.16 19.26 -3.61
CA GLN A 365 -24.73 20.34 -2.78
C GLN A 365 -24.30 21.73 -3.23
N LEU A 366 -23.13 21.84 -3.87
CA LEU A 366 -22.71 23.09 -4.51
C LEU A 366 -23.44 23.37 -5.83
N GLY A 367 -24.29 22.43 -6.30
CA GLY A 367 -25.02 22.52 -7.56
C GLY A 367 -24.20 22.07 -8.78
N LEU A 368 -23.10 21.34 -8.56
CA LEU A 368 -22.20 20.91 -9.63
C LEU A 368 -22.63 19.55 -10.23
N PRO A 369 -22.48 19.35 -11.55
CA PRO A 369 -22.92 18.13 -12.24
C PRO A 369 -21.91 16.97 -12.08
N ILE A 370 -21.68 16.54 -10.84
CA ILE A 370 -20.67 15.51 -10.54
C ILE A 370 -21.04 14.12 -11.08
N ALA A 371 -22.32 13.77 -11.12
CA ALA A 371 -22.76 12.47 -11.67
C ALA A 371 -22.48 12.37 -13.18
N GLU A 372 -22.74 13.46 -13.91
CA GLU A 372 -22.45 13.60 -15.34
C GLU A 372 -20.94 13.55 -15.58
N ALA A 373 -20.16 14.31 -14.81
CA ALA A 373 -18.70 14.32 -14.91
C ALA A 373 -18.09 12.93 -14.72
N LEU A 374 -18.53 12.19 -13.69
CA LEU A 374 -18.05 10.83 -13.42
C LEU A 374 -18.41 9.88 -14.57
N THR A 375 -19.63 9.98 -15.10
CA THR A 375 -20.10 9.15 -16.22
C THR A 375 -19.28 9.42 -17.49
N SER A 376 -19.03 10.70 -17.81
CA SER A 376 -18.19 11.13 -18.93
C SER A 376 -16.77 10.58 -18.81
N ILE A 377 -16.15 10.69 -17.62
CA ILE A 377 -14.80 10.19 -17.36
C ILE A 377 -14.74 8.66 -17.46
N THR A 378 -15.66 7.95 -16.83
CA THR A 378 -15.73 6.48 -16.85
C THR A 378 -15.89 5.94 -18.28
N LYS A 379 -16.70 6.63 -19.11
CA LYS A 379 -16.88 6.29 -20.53
C LYS A 379 -15.58 6.42 -21.32
N VAL A 380 -14.85 7.53 -21.16
CA VAL A 380 -13.54 7.72 -21.82
C VAL A 380 -12.50 6.73 -21.31
N MET A 381 -12.56 6.37 -20.02
CA MET A 381 -11.69 5.36 -19.42
C MET A 381 -12.06 3.93 -19.81
N HIS A 382 -13.15 3.71 -20.56
CA HIS A 382 -13.61 2.38 -20.98
C HIS A 382 -13.80 1.43 -19.78
N GLN A 383 -14.37 1.94 -18.69
CA GLN A 383 -14.72 1.17 -17.49
C GLN A 383 -16.19 0.72 -17.59
N THR A 384 -16.43 -0.29 -18.41
CA THR A 384 -17.80 -0.67 -18.86
C THR A 384 -18.47 -1.79 -18.07
N PHE A 385 -17.80 -2.34 -17.06
CA PHE A 385 -18.34 -3.40 -16.20
C PHE A 385 -18.14 -3.07 -14.73
N ASN A 386 -19.06 -3.52 -13.90
CA ASN A 386 -18.96 -3.37 -12.45
C ASN A 386 -18.24 -4.58 -11.84
N PRO A 387 -17.46 -4.38 -10.78
CA PRO A 387 -16.97 -5.49 -9.97
C PRO A 387 -18.14 -6.16 -9.22
N SER A 388 -17.92 -7.41 -8.80
CA SER A 388 -18.82 -8.06 -7.84
C SER A 388 -18.87 -7.25 -6.53
N PRO A 389 -20.04 -7.17 -5.86
CA PRO A 389 -20.18 -6.40 -4.63
C PRO A 389 -19.19 -6.80 -3.52
N LEU A 390 -18.94 -8.12 -3.37
CA LEU A 390 -18.01 -8.62 -2.36
C LEU A 390 -16.56 -8.24 -2.68
N TYR A 391 -16.15 -8.33 -3.95
CA TYR A 391 -14.81 -7.93 -4.35
C TYR A 391 -14.59 -6.43 -4.20
N SER A 392 -15.55 -5.62 -4.65
CA SER A 392 -15.55 -4.16 -4.46
C SER A 392 -15.42 -3.80 -2.98
N PHE A 393 -16.21 -4.43 -2.12
CA PHE A 393 -16.15 -4.23 -0.67
C PHE A 393 -14.76 -4.51 -0.08
N VAL A 394 -14.10 -5.56 -0.53
CA VAL A 394 -12.81 -5.97 0.03
C VAL A 394 -11.63 -5.21 -0.56
N TYR A 395 -11.66 -4.83 -1.85
CA TYR A 395 -10.48 -4.32 -2.55
C TYR A 395 -10.56 -2.87 -3.02
N TYR A 396 -11.76 -2.33 -3.25
CA TYR A 396 -11.89 -1.00 -3.85
C TYR A 396 -12.01 0.08 -2.77
N ASN A 397 -11.13 1.07 -2.83
CA ASN A 397 -11.19 2.28 -2.01
C ASN A 397 -12.10 3.35 -2.62
N HIS A 398 -12.34 3.30 -3.93
CA HIS A 398 -13.32 4.13 -4.64
C HIS A 398 -14.56 3.29 -4.95
N PRO A 399 -15.78 3.73 -4.60
CA PRO A 399 -16.99 3.01 -4.97
C PRO A 399 -17.15 2.93 -6.50
N PRO A 400 -17.72 1.85 -7.04
CA PRO A 400 -18.15 1.76 -8.44
C PRO A 400 -19.06 2.92 -8.87
N LEU A 401 -19.08 3.23 -10.17
CA LEU A 401 -19.81 4.39 -10.70
C LEU A 401 -21.31 4.37 -10.36
N ASP A 402 -21.96 3.21 -10.50
CA ASP A 402 -23.38 3.01 -10.19
C ASP A 402 -23.70 3.36 -8.74
N GLU A 403 -22.88 2.90 -7.80
CA GLU A 403 -23.02 3.23 -6.38
C GLU A 403 -22.84 4.74 -6.12
N ARG A 404 -21.90 5.38 -6.82
CA ARG A 404 -21.65 6.83 -6.68
C ARG A 404 -22.83 7.64 -7.20
N VAL A 405 -23.30 7.35 -8.43
CA VAL A 405 -24.44 8.05 -9.05
C VAL A 405 -25.72 7.86 -8.23
N GLU A 406 -25.97 6.65 -7.74
CA GLU A 406 -27.11 6.39 -6.84
C GLU A 406 -26.99 7.21 -5.55
N HIS A 407 -25.79 7.26 -4.95
CA HIS A 407 -25.57 8.05 -3.74
C HIS A 407 -25.75 9.55 -3.97
N ILE A 408 -25.19 10.08 -5.07
CA ILE A 408 -25.33 11.49 -5.50
C ILE A 408 -26.81 11.88 -5.60
N SER A 409 -27.66 11.03 -6.16
CA SER A 409 -29.10 11.30 -6.28
C SER A 409 -29.81 11.49 -4.93
N LYS A 410 -29.23 10.98 -3.84
CA LYS A 410 -29.75 11.07 -2.47
C LYS A 410 -29.12 12.21 -1.67
N CYS A 411 -28.05 12.83 -2.17
CA CYS A 411 -27.44 14.00 -1.55
C CYS A 411 -28.42 15.17 -1.69
N LYS A 412 -29.13 15.49 -0.60
CA LYS A 412 -30.11 16.59 -0.57
C LYS A 412 -29.44 17.89 -1.03
N LYS A 413 -30.09 18.59 -1.95
CA LYS A 413 -29.71 19.93 -2.43
C LYS A 413 -29.82 20.98 -1.32
#